data_AF-A7UUS5-F1
#
_entry.id   AF-A7UUS5-F1
#
_cell.length_a   1.000
_cell.length_b   1.000
_cell.length_c   1.000
_cell.angle_alpha   90.00
_cell.angle_beta   90.00
_cell.angle_gamma   90.00
#
_symmetry.space_group_name_H-M   'P 1'
#
loop_
_entity.id
_entity.type
_entity.pdbx_description
1 polymer ?
#
loop_
_entity_poly.entity_id
_entity_poly.type
_entity_poly.pdbx_seq_one_letter_code
_entity_poly.pdbx_strand_id
1 'polypeptide(L)'
;MFCSLAACLGVYVAAVWLYENFRTPVLLVLQTLKQLVFRQKLSQRYGQWAVITGASDGIGKGYAHYLAAKGMAIVLVARNAAKLNKVADEIRAKHGVETKVLVADFSKGAEIYPQLEKALVPLDVGILGKCRLHASFPSPSHCNTLIGVWFCTVNNVGVSHDTPMYVDEVPQQTLWDLIHVNVAAATLLCNILAPSMKRRQRGLIINVSSIASVGPSPCMATYAASKAYMTSFSIALRDELRPFGVEVQTVRPSFVHTNMTDFLVTGKEKWSKNMMVRVDNFMAYAGCTIGKVDMTSGHWSHGLQLAGLSLVPEVVRVYIFGLINKKLREQFHVQNNNKKR
;
A
#
# COMPACT_ATOMS: atom_id res chain seq x y z
N MET A 1 -9.46 44.04 18.41
CA MET A 1 -9.28 42.65 18.89
C MET A 1 -9.79 41.60 17.90
N PHE A 2 -11.00 41.71 17.34
CA PHE A 2 -11.57 40.68 16.45
C PHE A 2 -10.79 40.48 15.13
N CYS A 3 -10.39 41.57 14.45
CA CYS A 3 -9.57 41.48 13.23
C CYS A 3 -8.18 40.85 13.48
N SER A 4 -7.57 41.12 14.64
CA SER A 4 -6.28 40.55 15.02
C SER A 4 -6.38 39.04 15.27
N LEU A 5 -7.46 38.58 15.92
CA LEU A 5 -7.71 37.14 16.13
C LEU A 5 -7.98 36.40 14.81
N ALA A 6 -8.78 37.00 13.92
CA ALA A 6 -9.05 36.43 12.60
C ALA A 6 -7.78 36.34 11.74
N ALA A 7 -6.91 37.35 11.81
CA ALA A 7 -5.61 37.33 11.13
C ALA A 7 -4.69 36.23 11.70
N CYS A 8 -4.59 36.08 13.03
CA CYS A 8 -3.82 35.00 13.65
C CYS A 8 -4.33 33.61 13.27
N LEU A 9 -5.66 33.42 13.24
CA LEU A 9 -6.26 32.17 12.80
C LEU A 9 -5.97 31.89 11.32
N GLY A 10 -6.08 32.91 10.46
CA GLY A 10 -5.74 32.80 9.05
C GLY A 10 -4.28 32.41 8.81
N VAL A 11 -3.35 33.03 9.54
CA VAL A 11 -1.92 32.71 9.48
C VAL A 11 -1.66 31.28 9.97
N TYR A 12 -2.28 30.86 11.07
CA TYR A 12 -2.15 29.48 11.57
C TYR A 12 -2.65 28.46 10.55
N VAL A 13 -3.85 28.66 9.99
CA VAL A 13 -4.42 27.77 8.98
C VAL A 13 -3.54 27.72 7.72
N ALA A 14 -3.04 28.86 7.26
CA ALA A 14 -2.13 28.92 6.12
C ALA A 14 -0.80 28.21 6.41
N ALA A 15 -0.23 28.37 7.60
CA ALA A 15 1.01 27.71 8.01
C ALA A 15 0.85 26.19 8.11
N VAL A 16 -0.24 25.71 8.72
CA VAL A 16 -0.58 24.26 8.76
C VAL A 16 -0.75 23.72 7.35
N TRP A 17 -1.47 24.44 6.48
CA TRP A 17 -1.66 24.05 5.08
C TRP A 17 -0.33 23.97 4.32
N LEU A 18 0.54 24.98 4.45
CA LEU A 18 1.86 24.99 3.84
C LEU A 18 2.72 23.83 4.36
N TYR A 19 2.71 23.57 5.67
CA TYR A 19 3.45 22.44 6.24
C TYR A 19 2.98 21.11 5.67
N GLU A 20 1.68 20.83 5.66
CA GLU A 20 1.14 19.57 5.14
C GLU A 20 1.44 19.36 3.64
N ASN A 21 1.42 20.42 2.83
CA ASN A 21 1.66 20.31 1.38
C ASN A 21 3.15 20.30 1.00
N PHE A 22 4.00 21.07 1.70
CA PHE A 22 5.42 21.21 1.36
C PHE A 22 6.34 20.25 2.12
N ARG A 23 5.90 19.66 3.25
CA ARG A 23 6.69 18.67 4.00
C ARG A 23 7.15 17.51 3.13
N THR A 24 6.26 16.95 2.32
CA THR A 24 6.58 15.76 1.49
C THR A 24 7.62 16.09 0.40
N PRO A 25 7.45 17.14 -0.44
CA PRO A 25 8.48 17.57 -1.38
C PRO A 25 9.83 17.86 -0.72
N VAL A 26 9.84 18.57 0.41
CA VAL A 26 11.07 18.91 1.15
C VAL A 26 11.78 17.65 1.65
N LEU A 27 11.04 16.73 2.28
CA LEU A 27 11.60 15.45 2.74
C LEU A 27 12.14 14.62 1.57
N LEU A 28 11.45 14.58 0.42
CA LEU A 28 11.95 13.86 -0.75
C LEU A 28 13.28 14.42 -1.24
N VAL A 29 13.44 15.74 -1.31
CA VAL A 29 14.71 16.38 -1.71
C VAL A 29 15.81 16.05 -0.69
N LEU A 30 15.57 16.32 0.60
CA LEU A 30 16.55 16.10 1.66
C LEU A 30 16.99 14.63 1.75
N GLN A 31 16.03 13.70 1.69
CA GLN A 31 16.34 12.27 1.78
C GLN A 31 16.95 11.71 0.50
N THR A 32 16.63 12.28 -0.67
CA THR A 32 17.33 11.93 -1.92
C THR A 32 18.78 12.40 -1.88
N LEU A 33 19.04 13.63 -1.43
CA LEU A 33 20.41 14.13 -1.21
C LEU A 33 21.16 13.25 -0.20
N LYS A 34 20.51 12.90 0.92
CA LYS A 34 21.08 11.97 1.90
C LYS A 34 21.40 10.61 1.28
N GLN A 35 20.54 10.07 0.42
CA GLN A 35 20.78 8.78 -0.24
C GLN A 35 21.88 8.85 -1.31
N LEU A 36 22.05 10.01 -1.97
CA LEU A 36 23.16 10.24 -2.89
C LEU A 36 24.51 10.22 -2.16
N VAL A 37 24.55 10.77 -0.94
CA VAL A 37 25.73 10.75 -0.06
C VAL A 37 25.92 9.37 0.58
N PHE A 38 24.87 8.81 1.18
CA PHE A 38 24.85 7.52 1.85
C PHE A 38 24.17 6.49 0.96
N ARG A 39 24.95 5.88 0.05
CA ARG A 39 24.46 4.86 -0.91
C ARG A 39 24.15 3.52 -0.24
N GLN A 40 23.05 3.45 0.51
CA GLN A 40 22.55 2.18 1.06
C GLN A 40 21.53 1.54 0.11
N LYS A 41 21.72 0.25 -0.17
CA LYS A 41 20.73 -0.55 -0.92
C LYS A 41 19.50 -0.80 -0.05
N LEU A 42 18.31 -0.86 -0.66
CA LEU A 42 17.07 -1.19 0.07
C LEU A 42 17.18 -2.55 0.78
N SER A 43 17.83 -3.52 0.14
CA SER A 43 18.03 -4.83 0.73
C SER A 43 18.93 -4.84 1.97
N GLN A 44 19.86 -3.88 2.07
CA GLN A 44 20.72 -3.69 3.23
C GLN A 44 19.98 -2.96 4.36
N ARG A 45 19.12 -1.98 4.02
CA ARG A 45 18.36 -1.18 4.99
C ARG A 45 17.21 -1.96 5.62
N TYR A 46 16.42 -2.65 4.81
CA TYR A 46 15.16 -3.27 5.26
C TYR A 46 15.15 -4.79 5.17
N GLY A 47 15.97 -5.39 4.31
CA GLY A 47 16.09 -6.84 4.23
C GLY A 47 16.19 -7.47 2.86
N GLN A 48 16.56 -8.75 2.85
CA GLN A 48 16.70 -9.51 1.61
C GLN A 48 15.36 -9.88 0.97
N TRP A 49 14.27 -9.96 1.72
CA TRP A 49 12.97 -10.43 1.21
C TRP A 49 11.89 -9.34 1.29
N ALA A 50 11.07 -9.26 0.26
CA ALA A 50 9.85 -8.46 0.24
C ALA A 50 8.64 -9.38 0.04
N VAL A 51 7.59 -9.19 0.83
CA VAL A 51 6.36 -9.96 0.76
C VAL A 51 5.25 -9.06 0.29
N ILE A 52 4.61 -9.46 -0.79
CA ILE A 52 3.75 -8.56 -1.56
C ILE A 52 2.40 -9.25 -1.69
N THR A 53 1.41 -8.64 -1.07
CA THR A 53 0.03 -9.10 -1.16
C THR A 53 -0.63 -8.51 -2.40
N GLY A 54 -1.49 -9.28 -3.06
CA GLY A 54 -2.12 -8.85 -4.31
C GLY A 54 -1.12 -8.70 -5.45
N ALA A 55 -0.06 -9.51 -5.44
CA ALA A 55 1.06 -9.39 -6.38
C ALA A 55 0.79 -9.91 -7.79
N SER A 56 -0.38 -10.52 -8.03
CA SER A 56 -0.73 -11.11 -9.32
C SER A 56 -0.95 -10.07 -10.43
N ASP A 57 -1.26 -8.81 -10.09
CA ASP A 57 -1.56 -7.77 -11.07
C ASP A 57 -1.40 -6.34 -10.50
N GLY A 58 -1.52 -5.32 -11.35
CA GLY A 58 -1.63 -3.92 -10.99
C GLY A 58 -0.47 -3.39 -10.16
N ILE A 59 -0.80 -2.57 -9.15
CA ILE A 59 0.19 -1.94 -8.27
C ILE A 59 1.03 -2.97 -7.52
N GLY A 60 0.43 -4.07 -7.04
CA GLY A 60 1.16 -5.14 -6.35
C GLY A 60 2.21 -5.81 -7.23
N LYS A 61 1.85 -6.15 -8.48
CA LYS A 61 2.82 -6.63 -9.48
C LYS A 61 3.92 -5.59 -9.74
N GLY A 62 3.55 -4.31 -9.81
CA GLY A 62 4.49 -3.20 -9.96
C GLY A 62 5.53 -3.13 -8.84
N TYR A 63 5.10 -3.21 -7.57
CA TYR A 63 6.00 -3.28 -6.42
C TYR A 63 6.90 -4.51 -6.47
N ALA A 64 6.39 -5.66 -6.92
CA ALA A 64 7.16 -6.89 -7.04
C ALA A 64 8.34 -6.74 -8.01
N HIS A 65 8.09 -6.21 -9.21
CA HIS A 65 9.18 -5.92 -10.16
C HIS A 65 10.12 -4.83 -9.65
N TYR A 66 9.59 -3.77 -9.03
CA TYR A 66 10.44 -2.67 -8.54
C TYR A 66 11.41 -3.15 -7.44
N LEU A 67 10.92 -3.88 -6.44
CA LEU A 67 11.76 -4.38 -5.34
C LEU A 67 12.71 -5.48 -5.82
N ALA A 68 12.29 -6.33 -6.76
CA ALA A 68 13.18 -7.29 -7.41
C ALA A 68 14.33 -6.60 -8.16
N ALA A 69 14.05 -5.53 -8.89
CA ALA A 69 15.07 -4.71 -9.57
C ALA A 69 16.05 -4.04 -8.59
N LYS A 70 15.68 -3.92 -7.31
CA LYS A 70 16.54 -3.44 -6.22
C LYS A 70 17.28 -4.57 -5.50
N GLY A 71 17.19 -5.81 -6.00
CA GLY A 71 17.92 -6.97 -5.52
C GLY A 71 17.30 -7.65 -4.32
N MET A 72 16.00 -7.46 -4.07
CA MET A 72 15.27 -8.19 -3.02
C MET A 72 14.64 -9.46 -3.61
N ALA A 73 14.72 -10.56 -2.88
CA ALA A 73 13.92 -11.76 -3.12
C ALA A 73 12.44 -11.47 -2.81
N ILE A 74 11.52 -12.09 -3.55
CA ILE A 74 10.10 -11.71 -3.51
C ILE A 74 9.22 -12.89 -3.11
N VAL A 75 8.44 -12.73 -2.03
CA VAL A 75 7.28 -13.58 -1.75
C VAL A 75 6.04 -12.95 -2.37
N LEU A 76 5.40 -13.66 -3.29
CA LEU A 76 4.20 -13.22 -3.97
C LEU A 76 2.98 -13.89 -3.33
N VAL A 77 2.04 -13.10 -2.81
CA VAL A 77 0.82 -13.57 -2.17
C VAL A 77 -0.41 -13.10 -2.94
N ALA A 78 -1.23 -14.03 -3.46
CA ALA A 78 -2.51 -13.72 -4.12
C ALA A 78 -3.38 -14.98 -4.26
N ARG A 79 -4.59 -14.81 -4.81
CA ARG A 79 -5.58 -15.89 -4.98
C ARG A 79 -5.30 -16.82 -6.17
N ASN A 80 -4.77 -16.28 -7.26
CA ASN A 80 -4.62 -17.01 -8.51
C ASN A 80 -3.20 -17.56 -8.67
N ALA A 81 -3.04 -18.87 -8.46
CA ALA A 81 -1.77 -19.58 -8.53
C ALA A 81 -1.10 -19.46 -9.91
N ALA A 82 -1.85 -19.63 -11.00
CA ALA A 82 -1.30 -19.59 -12.36
C ALA A 82 -0.73 -18.20 -12.70
N LYS A 83 -1.46 -17.13 -12.38
CA LYS A 83 -0.97 -15.75 -12.56
C LYS A 83 0.24 -15.46 -11.67
N LEU A 84 0.22 -15.93 -10.42
CA LEU A 84 1.35 -15.76 -9.51
C LEU A 84 2.63 -16.43 -10.01
N ASN A 85 2.54 -17.69 -10.47
CA ASN A 85 3.68 -18.42 -11.01
C ASN A 85 4.26 -17.72 -12.23
N LYS A 86 3.40 -17.24 -13.15
CA LYS A 86 3.84 -16.44 -14.29
C LYS A 86 4.62 -15.19 -13.86
N VAL A 87 4.09 -14.43 -12.89
CA VAL A 87 4.79 -13.24 -12.35
C VAL A 87 6.10 -13.62 -11.66
N ALA A 88 6.13 -14.74 -10.94
CA ALA A 88 7.31 -15.25 -10.28
C ALA A 88 8.43 -15.58 -11.29
N ASP A 89 8.08 -16.24 -12.39
CA ASP A 89 9.02 -16.60 -13.45
C ASP A 89 9.49 -15.37 -14.24
N GLU A 90 8.60 -14.42 -14.52
CA GLU A 90 8.95 -13.12 -15.11
C GLU A 90 9.98 -12.37 -14.24
N ILE A 91 9.81 -12.36 -12.92
CA ILE A 91 10.74 -11.72 -11.98
C ILE A 91 12.09 -12.45 -11.94
N ARG A 92 12.09 -13.79 -11.86
CA ARG A 92 13.31 -14.59 -11.89
C ARG A 92 14.11 -14.35 -13.17
N ALA A 93 13.44 -14.41 -14.32
CA ALA A 93 14.07 -14.23 -15.62
C ALA A 93 14.65 -12.81 -15.81
N LYS A 94 13.95 -11.77 -15.34
CA LYS A 94 14.34 -10.37 -15.56
C LYS A 94 15.36 -9.85 -14.54
N HIS A 95 15.28 -10.30 -13.29
CA HIS A 95 16.03 -9.70 -12.18
C HIS A 95 17.00 -10.68 -11.50
N GLY A 96 16.90 -11.99 -11.76
CA GLY A 96 17.79 -13.00 -11.18
C GLY A 96 17.65 -13.16 -9.66
N VAL A 97 16.52 -12.72 -9.08
CA VAL A 97 16.25 -12.83 -7.64
C VAL A 97 15.41 -14.07 -7.32
N GLU A 98 15.53 -14.57 -6.10
CA GLU A 98 14.70 -15.65 -5.60
C GLU A 98 13.24 -15.20 -5.49
N THR A 99 12.30 -16.09 -5.84
CA THR A 99 10.87 -15.83 -5.65
C THR A 99 10.17 -17.02 -5.02
N LYS A 100 9.24 -16.75 -4.11
CA LYS A 100 8.38 -17.74 -3.44
C LYS A 100 6.93 -17.38 -3.67
N VAL A 101 6.09 -18.36 -4.01
CA VAL A 101 4.66 -18.15 -4.27
C VAL A 101 3.85 -18.70 -3.11
N LEU A 102 2.95 -17.88 -2.57
CA LEU A 102 1.98 -18.28 -1.54
C LEU A 102 0.57 -17.98 -2.05
N VAL A 103 -0.23 -19.02 -2.22
CA VAL A 103 -1.62 -18.87 -2.65
C VAL A 103 -2.47 -18.67 -1.39
N ALA A 104 -3.09 -17.49 -1.29
CA ALA A 104 -3.96 -17.16 -0.17
C ALA A 104 -5.15 -16.33 -0.63
N ASP A 105 -6.32 -16.67 -0.10
CA ASP A 105 -7.54 -15.91 -0.31
C ASP A 105 -7.98 -15.24 0.99
N PHE A 106 -7.78 -13.92 1.04
CA PHE A 106 -8.09 -13.12 2.21
C PHE A 106 -9.59 -12.97 2.48
N SER A 107 -10.48 -13.30 1.53
CA SER A 107 -11.93 -13.28 1.80
C SER A 107 -12.36 -14.36 2.79
N LYS A 108 -11.61 -15.46 2.87
CA LYS A 108 -11.88 -16.61 3.77
C LYS A 108 -11.66 -16.30 5.26
N GLY A 109 -11.26 -15.08 5.61
CA GLY A 109 -11.14 -14.65 7.00
C GLY A 109 -9.98 -15.34 7.73
N ALA A 110 -10.20 -15.73 9.00
CA ALA A 110 -9.14 -16.07 9.94
C ALA A 110 -8.33 -17.35 9.60
N GLU A 111 -8.86 -18.25 8.78
CA GLU A 111 -8.30 -19.60 8.55
C GLU A 111 -6.95 -19.59 7.81
N ILE A 112 -6.69 -18.57 7.01
CA ILE A 112 -5.48 -18.49 6.17
C ILE A 112 -4.24 -18.01 6.93
N TYR A 113 -4.41 -17.28 8.03
CA TYR A 113 -3.30 -16.62 8.73
C TYR A 113 -2.32 -17.59 9.40
N PRO A 114 -2.76 -18.70 10.03
CA PRO A 114 -1.83 -19.71 10.56
C PRO A 114 -0.93 -20.32 9.47
N GLN A 115 -1.46 -20.49 8.25
CA GLN A 115 -0.67 -21.00 7.12
C GLN A 115 0.35 -19.95 6.63
N LEU A 116 -0.07 -18.69 6.55
CA LEU A 116 0.81 -17.58 6.20
C LEU A 116 1.91 -17.38 7.24
N GLU A 117 1.59 -17.41 8.53
CA GLU A 117 2.54 -17.33 9.62
C GLU A 117 3.59 -18.44 9.53
N LYS A 118 3.16 -19.70 9.38
CA LYS A 118 4.08 -20.84 9.16
C LYS A 118 4.97 -20.69 7.93
N ALA A 119 4.52 -19.98 6.89
CA ALA A 119 5.30 -19.79 5.67
C ALA A 119 6.24 -18.57 5.72
N LEU A 120 5.88 -17.54 6.50
CA LEU A 120 6.56 -16.24 6.56
C LEU A 120 7.52 -16.13 7.76
N VAL A 121 7.16 -16.68 8.92
CA VAL A 121 8.03 -16.66 10.11
C VAL A 121 9.34 -17.42 9.88
N PRO A 122 9.41 -18.57 9.18
CA PRO A 122 10.70 -19.20 8.90
C PRO A 122 11.58 -18.39 7.95
N LEU A 123 10.99 -17.59 7.05
CA LEU A 123 11.76 -16.61 6.29
C LEU A 123 12.39 -15.64 7.27
N ASP A 124 11.69 -15.21 8.32
CA ASP A 124 12.28 -14.39 9.38
C ASP A 124 13.36 -15.10 10.24
N VAL A 125 13.33 -16.44 10.35
CA VAL A 125 14.24 -17.27 11.20
C VAL A 125 15.48 -17.79 10.44
N GLY A 126 15.90 -17.10 9.38
CA GLY A 126 17.05 -17.51 8.55
C GLY A 126 18.42 -17.68 9.23
N ILE A 127 18.60 -17.31 10.52
CA ILE A 127 19.79 -17.68 11.31
C ILE A 127 19.40 -17.97 12.76
N LEU A 128 18.99 -19.21 13.04
CA LEU A 128 19.27 -19.86 14.33
C LEU A 128 19.25 -21.39 14.19
N GLY A 129 20.09 -21.94 13.30
CA GLY A 129 19.98 -23.37 13.02
C GLY A 129 21.06 -24.01 12.14
N LYS A 130 22.34 -23.70 12.37
CA LYS A 130 23.49 -24.64 12.27
C LYS A 130 24.83 -23.93 12.52
N CYS A 131 25.01 -23.39 13.73
CA CYS A 131 26.34 -23.36 14.31
C CYS A 131 26.32 -24.37 15.45
N ARG A 132 26.93 -25.53 15.18
CA ARG A 132 27.32 -26.48 16.20
C ARG A 132 28.28 -25.71 17.12
N LEU A 133 27.79 -25.23 18.26
CA LEU A 133 28.65 -24.66 19.30
C LEU A 133 29.46 -25.81 19.90
N HIS A 134 30.57 -26.14 19.25
CA HIS A 134 31.76 -26.52 20.00
C HIS A 134 32.36 -25.24 20.55
N ALA A 135 32.66 -25.28 21.83
CA ALA A 135 33.23 -24.20 22.62
C ALA A 135 34.40 -23.50 21.93
N SER A 136 34.40 -22.17 21.99
CA SER A 136 35.54 -21.25 22.16
C SER A 136 35.20 -19.90 21.52
N PHE A 137 35.28 -18.83 22.31
CA PHE A 137 35.23 -17.45 21.82
C PHE A 137 36.24 -17.21 20.68
N PRO A 138 35.88 -16.40 19.67
CA PRO A 138 36.91 -15.57 19.05
C PRO A 138 36.54 -14.07 18.93
N SER A 139 37.62 -13.31 19.00
CA SER A 139 37.87 -11.87 18.85
C SER A 139 37.14 -11.14 17.69
N PRO A 140 36.93 -9.79 17.78
CA PRO A 140 36.03 -9.03 16.90
C PRO A 140 36.70 -8.51 15.62
N SER A 141 37.32 -9.37 14.81
CA SER A 141 37.97 -8.92 13.55
C SER A 141 37.43 -9.51 12.26
N HIS A 142 36.51 -10.48 12.28
CA HIS A 142 35.83 -10.94 11.07
C HIS A 142 34.40 -11.43 11.37
N CYS A 143 33.43 -10.53 11.32
CA CYS A 143 32.01 -10.89 11.33
C CYS A 143 31.34 -10.33 10.06
N ASN A 144 31.71 -10.90 8.91
CA ASN A 144 31.03 -10.65 7.65
C ASN A 144 30.10 -11.84 7.39
N THR A 145 28.83 -11.54 7.11
CA THR A 145 27.76 -12.46 6.64
C THR A 145 26.83 -13.05 7.71
N LEU A 146 26.08 -12.16 8.38
CA LEU A 146 24.80 -12.51 9.00
C LEU A 146 23.67 -12.27 7.98
N ILE A 147 23.46 -13.22 7.06
CA ILE A 147 22.31 -13.24 6.15
C ILE A 147 21.08 -13.76 6.92
N GLY A 148 20.53 -12.93 7.79
CA GLY A 148 19.11 -13.08 8.10
C GLY A 148 18.30 -12.73 6.85
N VAL A 149 17.10 -13.25 6.76
CA VAL A 149 16.13 -12.85 5.75
C VAL A 149 15.24 -11.82 6.44
N TRP A 150 15.17 -10.61 5.88
CA TRP A 150 14.51 -9.46 6.51
C TRP A 150 13.51 -8.84 5.54
N PHE A 151 12.51 -8.11 6.06
CA PHE A 151 11.16 -8.14 5.51
C PHE A 151 10.62 -6.73 5.14
N CYS A 152 10.07 -6.61 3.93
CA CYS A 152 9.22 -5.50 3.47
C CYS A 152 7.81 -6.03 3.12
N THR A 153 6.72 -5.67 3.84
CA THR A 153 5.36 -6.00 3.34
C THR A 153 4.83 -4.89 2.46
N VAL A 154 4.20 -5.26 1.35
CA VAL A 154 3.27 -4.38 0.64
C VAL A 154 1.86 -4.92 0.79
N ASN A 155 1.06 -4.27 1.65
CA ASN A 155 -0.36 -4.53 1.81
C ASN A 155 -1.13 -3.78 0.71
N ASN A 156 -1.18 -4.38 -0.49
CA ASN A 156 -1.81 -3.79 -1.66
C ASN A 156 -3.20 -4.36 -1.95
N VAL A 157 -3.56 -5.54 -1.40
CA VAL A 157 -4.87 -6.13 -1.71
C VAL A 157 -5.97 -5.16 -1.29
N GLY A 158 -6.85 -4.89 -2.23
CA GLY A 158 -8.07 -4.16 -2.03
C GLY A 158 -9.13 -4.76 -2.93
N VAL A 159 -10.36 -4.85 -2.46
CA VAL A 159 -11.53 -5.10 -3.31
C VAL A 159 -12.53 -3.98 -3.11
N SER A 160 -13.20 -3.62 -4.20
CA SER A 160 -14.42 -2.83 -4.22
C SER A 160 -15.52 -3.74 -4.76
N HIS A 161 -16.78 -3.42 -4.47
CA HIS A 161 -17.90 -3.96 -5.25
C HIS A 161 -17.75 -3.51 -6.71
N ASP A 162 -18.17 -4.36 -7.65
CA ASP A 162 -18.05 -4.10 -9.10
C ASP A 162 -18.86 -2.87 -9.55
N THR A 163 -19.81 -2.43 -8.71
CA THR A 163 -20.75 -1.36 -9.00
C THR A 163 -21.02 -0.48 -7.78
N PRO A 164 -21.21 0.84 -7.94
CA PRO A 164 -21.67 1.68 -6.86
C PRO A 164 -23.09 1.27 -6.43
N MET A 165 -23.28 0.96 -5.15
CA MET A 165 -24.53 0.46 -4.57
C MET A 165 -24.75 1.05 -3.19
N TYR A 166 -26.01 1.19 -2.77
CA TYR A 166 -26.28 1.51 -1.37
C TYR A 166 -25.93 0.32 -0.48
N VAL A 167 -25.59 0.60 0.78
CA VAL A 167 -25.05 -0.43 1.69
C VAL A 167 -26.04 -1.56 1.93
N ASP A 168 -27.33 -1.25 2.00
CA ASP A 168 -28.45 -2.18 2.15
C ASP A 168 -28.71 -3.04 0.91
N GLU A 169 -28.20 -2.64 -0.25
CA GLU A 169 -28.30 -3.41 -1.51
C GLU A 169 -27.14 -4.40 -1.68
N VAL A 170 -26.03 -4.20 -0.98
CA VAL A 170 -24.84 -5.04 -1.11
C VAL A 170 -25.06 -6.35 -0.34
N PRO A 171 -24.84 -7.53 -0.97
CA PRO A 171 -24.90 -8.80 -0.25
C PRO A 171 -23.96 -8.81 0.95
N GLN A 172 -24.45 -9.30 2.10
CA GLN A 172 -23.67 -9.31 3.35
C GLN A 172 -22.32 -10.03 3.20
N GLN A 173 -22.27 -11.12 2.42
CA GLN A 173 -21.02 -11.83 2.15
C GLN A 173 -19.99 -10.91 1.46
N THR A 174 -20.41 -10.10 0.49
CA THR A 174 -19.51 -9.18 -0.21
C THR A 174 -19.01 -8.05 0.71
N LEU A 175 -19.83 -7.60 1.68
CA LEU A 175 -19.40 -6.66 2.71
C LEU A 175 -18.31 -7.29 3.61
N TRP A 176 -18.53 -8.54 4.06
CA TRP A 176 -17.54 -9.28 4.85
C TRP A 176 -16.25 -9.55 4.09
N ASP A 177 -16.34 -9.97 2.83
CA ASP A 177 -15.18 -10.19 1.96
C ASP A 177 -14.36 -8.90 1.83
N LEU A 178 -15.02 -7.75 1.64
CA LEU A 178 -14.36 -6.45 1.56
C LEU A 178 -13.65 -6.10 2.88
N ILE A 179 -14.30 -6.30 4.02
CA ILE A 179 -13.69 -6.05 5.33
C ILE A 179 -12.49 -6.98 5.55
N HIS A 180 -12.64 -8.28 5.31
CA HIS A 180 -11.54 -9.23 5.50
C HIS A 180 -10.33 -8.90 4.62
N VAL A 181 -10.58 -8.56 3.36
CA VAL A 181 -9.52 -8.27 2.40
C VAL A 181 -8.85 -6.91 2.64
N ASN A 182 -9.63 -5.85 2.92
CA ASN A 182 -9.09 -4.49 2.99
C ASN A 182 -8.61 -4.10 4.40
N VAL A 183 -9.19 -4.72 5.44
CA VAL A 183 -8.93 -4.40 6.85
C VAL A 183 -8.16 -5.54 7.49
N ALA A 184 -8.80 -6.71 7.66
CA ALA A 184 -8.25 -7.79 8.47
C ALA A 184 -6.91 -8.31 7.94
N ALA A 185 -6.76 -8.45 6.61
CA ALA A 185 -5.53 -8.92 5.98
C ALA A 185 -4.31 -8.10 6.38
N ALA A 186 -4.40 -6.77 6.25
CA ALA A 186 -3.28 -5.89 6.58
C ALA A 186 -3.00 -5.90 8.08
N THR A 187 -4.04 -5.84 8.91
CA THR A 187 -3.92 -5.83 10.37
C THR A 187 -3.26 -7.10 10.90
N LEU A 188 -3.71 -8.27 10.44
CA LEU A 188 -3.21 -9.55 10.89
C LEU A 188 -1.83 -9.87 10.33
N LEU A 189 -1.53 -9.50 9.08
CA LEU A 189 -0.16 -9.60 8.57
C LEU A 189 0.80 -8.71 9.37
N CYS A 190 0.43 -7.45 9.64
CA CYS A 190 1.23 -6.59 10.50
C CYS A 190 1.41 -7.19 11.90
N ASN A 191 0.37 -7.79 12.49
CA ASN A 191 0.46 -8.47 13.78
C ASN A 191 1.44 -9.67 13.77
N ILE A 192 1.41 -10.50 12.72
CA ILE A 192 2.32 -11.64 12.55
C ILE A 192 3.78 -11.18 12.39
N LEU A 193 3.99 -10.09 11.64
CA LEU A 193 5.32 -9.71 11.17
C LEU A 193 6.02 -8.67 12.05
N ALA A 194 5.26 -7.82 12.75
CA ALA A 194 5.79 -6.76 13.59
C ALA A 194 6.70 -7.27 14.73
N PRO A 195 6.38 -8.33 15.49
CA PRO A 195 7.23 -8.81 16.58
C PRO A 195 8.65 -9.13 16.10
N SER A 196 8.73 -9.75 14.94
CA SER A 196 9.97 -10.08 14.25
C SER A 196 10.74 -8.86 13.78
N MET A 197 10.08 -7.89 13.15
CA MET A 197 10.71 -6.62 12.78
C MET A 197 11.24 -5.86 14.01
N LYS A 198 10.49 -5.86 15.11
CA LYS A 198 10.86 -5.22 16.38
C LYS A 198 12.11 -5.85 17.01
N ARG A 199 12.19 -7.19 17.07
CA ARG A 199 13.38 -7.90 17.58
C ARG A 199 14.65 -7.54 16.79
N ARG A 200 14.50 -7.28 15.49
CA ARG A 200 15.59 -6.99 14.56
C ARG A 200 15.95 -5.50 14.51
N GLN A 201 15.16 -4.66 15.15
CA GLN A 201 15.25 -3.20 15.12
C GLN A 201 15.26 -2.61 13.70
N ARG A 202 14.63 -3.31 12.74
CA ARG A 202 14.59 -2.92 11.32
C ARG A 202 13.48 -3.60 10.54
N GLY A 203 12.85 -2.85 9.64
CA GLY A 203 11.86 -3.36 8.69
C GLY A 203 11.13 -2.22 7.99
N LEU A 204 10.39 -2.56 6.93
CA LEU A 204 9.52 -1.62 6.25
C LEU A 204 8.13 -2.24 6.04
N ILE A 205 7.09 -1.50 6.36
CA ILE A 205 5.70 -1.83 6.06
C ILE A 205 5.18 -0.78 5.09
N ILE A 206 4.69 -1.19 3.93
CA ILE A 206 4.04 -0.31 2.95
C ILE A 206 2.58 -0.70 2.85
N ASN A 207 1.69 0.19 3.31
CA ASN A 207 0.25 -0.01 3.26
C ASN A 207 -0.37 0.84 2.14
N VAL A 208 -1.13 0.22 1.24
CA VAL A 208 -1.79 0.92 0.12
C VAL A 208 -3.23 1.27 0.48
N SER A 209 -3.45 2.55 0.76
CA SER A 209 -4.76 3.15 0.94
C SER A 209 -5.35 3.60 -0.41
N SER A 210 -6.02 4.75 -0.47
CA SER A 210 -6.65 5.32 -1.66
C SER A 210 -6.92 6.81 -1.43
N ILE A 211 -7.09 7.58 -2.51
CA ILE A 211 -7.68 8.92 -2.44
C ILE A 211 -9.07 8.90 -1.80
N ALA A 212 -9.81 7.79 -1.91
CA ALA A 212 -11.11 7.59 -1.25
C ALA A 212 -11.05 7.64 0.29
N SER A 213 -9.85 7.65 0.88
CA SER A 213 -9.70 7.80 2.34
C SER A 213 -9.80 9.25 2.83
N VAL A 214 -9.87 10.26 1.94
CA VAL A 214 -10.00 11.68 2.34
C VAL A 214 -11.42 12.09 2.73
N GLY A 215 -12.41 11.23 2.52
CA GLY A 215 -13.77 11.53 2.95
C GLY A 215 -14.79 10.46 2.58
N PRO A 216 -15.98 10.50 3.20
CA PRO A 216 -17.05 9.56 2.91
C PRO A 216 -17.45 9.62 1.43
N SER A 217 -17.69 8.45 0.83
CA SER A 217 -18.10 8.32 -0.56
C SER A 217 -19.43 7.56 -0.64
N PRO A 218 -20.57 8.25 -0.78
CA PRO A 218 -21.87 7.57 -0.92
C PRO A 218 -21.88 6.59 -2.09
N CYS A 219 -22.62 5.50 -1.97
CA CYS A 219 -22.62 4.33 -2.88
C CYS A 219 -21.28 3.55 -2.96
N MET A 220 -20.26 3.95 -2.20
CA MET A 220 -18.95 3.30 -2.06
C MET A 220 -18.50 3.31 -0.59
N ALA A 221 -19.47 3.33 0.33
CA ALA A 221 -19.25 3.65 1.74
C ALA A 221 -18.26 2.69 2.42
N THR A 222 -18.48 1.38 2.28
CA THR A 222 -17.64 0.34 2.88
C THR A 222 -16.19 0.39 2.34
N TYR A 223 -16.04 0.62 1.04
CA TYR A 223 -14.72 0.78 0.42
C TYR A 223 -13.98 2.01 0.97
N ALA A 224 -14.61 3.19 0.94
CA ALA A 224 -14.02 4.43 1.45
C ALA A 224 -13.65 4.31 2.94
N ALA A 225 -14.55 3.74 3.75
CA ALA A 225 -14.31 3.46 5.16
C ALA A 225 -13.10 2.53 5.38
N SER A 226 -12.97 1.45 4.60
CA SER A 226 -11.82 0.54 4.69
C SER A 226 -10.48 1.21 4.35
N LYS A 227 -10.49 2.17 3.40
CA LYS A 227 -9.28 2.93 3.04
C LYS A 227 -8.97 4.03 4.04
N ALA A 228 -9.99 4.63 4.68
CA ALA A 228 -9.83 5.49 5.84
C ALA A 228 -9.20 4.73 7.02
N TYR A 229 -9.70 3.53 7.34
CA TYR A 229 -9.09 2.62 8.31
C TYR A 229 -7.60 2.40 8.00
N MET A 230 -7.27 2.02 6.77
CA MET A 230 -5.88 1.76 6.38
C MET A 230 -4.97 2.97 6.61
N THR A 231 -5.47 4.18 6.35
CA THR A 231 -4.71 5.42 6.57
C THR A 231 -4.46 5.64 8.06
N SER A 232 -5.52 5.60 8.87
CA SER A 232 -5.45 5.79 10.32
C SER A 232 -4.55 4.72 10.99
N PHE A 233 -4.81 3.44 10.67
CA PHE A 233 -4.03 2.30 11.15
C PHE A 233 -2.54 2.45 10.84
N SER A 234 -2.19 2.85 9.62
CA SER A 234 -0.78 2.98 9.23
C SER A 234 -0.06 4.14 9.94
N ILE A 235 -0.77 5.24 10.22
CA ILE A 235 -0.22 6.38 10.95
C ILE A 235 0.06 5.99 12.41
N ALA A 236 -0.90 5.34 13.07
CA ALA A 236 -0.73 4.85 14.43
C ALA A 236 0.38 3.80 14.53
N LEU A 237 0.33 2.78 13.66
CA LEU A 237 1.33 1.70 13.62
C LEU A 237 2.75 2.22 13.42
N ARG A 238 2.92 3.30 12.63
CA ARG A 238 4.22 3.95 12.45
C ARG A 238 4.80 4.40 13.77
N ASP A 239 4.01 5.09 14.59
CA ASP A 239 4.47 5.65 15.85
C ASP A 239 4.77 4.55 16.87
N GLU A 240 3.95 3.50 16.91
CA GLU A 240 4.18 2.30 17.73
C GLU A 240 5.49 1.57 17.39
N LEU A 241 5.84 1.54 16.09
CA LEU A 241 6.98 0.78 15.58
C LEU A 241 8.28 1.60 15.46
N ARG A 242 8.18 2.93 15.49
CA ARG A 242 9.31 3.86 15.35
C ARG A 242 10.41 3.66 16.40
N PRO A 243 10.11 3.46 17.71
CA PRO A 243 11.15 3.18 18.71
C PRO A 243 11.96 1.92 18.43
N PHE A 244 11.41 1.01 17.60
CA PHE A 244 12.05 -0.24 17.24
C PHE A 244 12.72 -0.18 15.86
N GLY A 245 12.96 1.01 15.29
CA GLY A 245 13.63 1.15 13.99
C GLY A 245 12.86 0.56 12.79
N VAL A 246 11.57 0.30 12.96
CA VAL A 246 10.70 -0.23 11.90
C VAL A 246 9.91 0.91 11.29
N GLU A 247 10.00 1.05 9.97
CA GLU A 247 9.35 2.13 9.23
C GLU A 247 8.00 1.68 8.66
N VAL A 248 7.03 2.59 8.64
CA VAL A 248 5.71 2.35 8.05
C VAL A 248 5.38 3.47 7.07
N GLN A 249 5.29 3.13 5.79
CA GLN A 249 4.90 4.02 4.71
C GLN A 249 3.45 3.78 4.28
N THR A 250 2.71 4.86 4.06
CA THR A 250 1.34 4.83 3.54
C THR A 250 1.29 5.40 2.14
N VAL A 251 0.74 4.64 1.20
CA VAL A 251 0.58 5.06 -0.20
C VAL A 251 -0.91 5.31 -0.47
N ARG A 252 -1.27 6.52 -0.91
CA ARG A 252 -2.64 6.96 -1.18
C ARG A 252 -2.81 7.24 -2.67
N PRO A 253 -2.85 6.20 -3.51
CA PRO A 253 -2.99 6.40 -4.95
C PRO A 253 -4.38 6.96 -5.29
N SER A 254 -4.42 7.76 -6.35
CA SER A 254 -5.65 7.99 -7.11
C SER A 254 -5.77 6.90 -8.19
N PHE A 255 -6.53 7.15 -9.25
CA PHE A 255 -6.78 6.15 -10.29
C PHE A 255 -5.51 5.72 -11.03
N VAL A 256 -5.14 4.45 -10.86
CA VAL A 256 -4.06 3.77 -11.60
C VAL A 256 -4.69 2.74 -12.51
N HIS A 257 -4.24 2.69 -13.77
CA HIS A 257 -4.77 1.75 -14.76
C HIS A 257 -4.46 0.30 -14.37
N THR A 258 -5.47 -0.38 -13.80
CA THR A 258 -5.43 -1.77 -13.36
C THR A 258 -6.77 -2.44 -13.67
N ASN A 259 -6.84 -3.78 -13.60
CA ASN A 259 -8.10 -4.51 -13.77
C ASN A 259 -9.21 -4.03 -12.82
N MET A 260 -8.85 -3.56 -11.62
CA MET A 260 -9.82 -3.05 -10.64
C MET A 260 -10.51 -1.77 -11.12
N THR A 261 -9.84 -0.95 -11.91
CA THR A 261 -10.35 0.34 -12.41
C THR A 261 -10.81 0.27 -13.86
N ASP A 262 -10.77 -0.92 -14.48
CA ASP A 262 -11.03 -1.08 -15.91
C ASP A 262 -12.48 -0.72 -16.30
N PHE A 263 -13.41 -0.90 -15.36
CA PHE A 263 -14.80 -0.46 -15.53
C PHE A 263 -14.94 1.08 -15.72
N LEU A 264 -13.99 1.86 -15.20
CA LEU A 264 -13.95 3.32 -15.40
C LEU A 264 -13.37 3.70 -16.78
N VAL A 265 -12.62 2.80 -17.42
CA VAL A 265 -12.00 2.98 -18.75
C VAL A 265 -12.98 2.62 -19.87
N THR A 266 -13.86 1.65 -19.62
CA THR A 266 -14.86 1.15 -20.58
C THR A 266 -16.11 2.04 -20.67
N GLY A 267 -16.31 2.96 -19.72
CA GLY A 267 -17.30 4.03 -19.83
C GLY A 267 -16.98 5.00 -20.97
N LYS A 268 -18.00 5.53 -21.67
CA LYS A 268 -17.86 6.47 -22.80
C LYS A 268 -17.28 7.85 -22.42
N GLU A 269 -16.99 8.12 -21.14
CA GLU A 269 -16.55 9.44 -20.70
C GLU A 269 -15.03 9.63 -20.83
N LYS A 270 -14.60 10.54 -21.70
CA LYS A 270 -13.17 10.84 -22.00
C LYS A 270 -12.37 11.34 -20.78
N TRP A 271 -13.02 11.88 -19.75
CA TRP A 271 -12.37 12.45 -18.57
C TRP A 271 -11.64 11.40 -17.71
N SER A 272 -12.19 10.17 -17.60
CA SER A 272 -11.57 9.10 -16.82
C SER A 272 -10.23 8.65 -17.39
N LYS A 273 -10.08 8.62 -18.72
CA LYS A 273 -8.84 8.20 -19.40
C LYS A 273 -7.65 9.14 -19.16
N ASN A 274 -7.89 10.45 -19.09
CA ASN A 274 -6.80 11.43 -18.93
C ASN A 274 -6.30 11.55 -17.49
N MET A 275 -7.06 11.11 -16.49
CA MET A 275 -6.66 11.17 -15.08
C MET A 275 -5.93 9.91 -14.59
N MET A 276 -5.91 8.85 -15.39
CA MET A 276 -5.35 7.56 -15.00
C MET A 276 -3.85 7.47 -15.27
N VAL A 277 -3.10 7.05 -14.25
CA VAL A 277 -1.65 6.83 -14.37
C VAL A 277 -1.39 5.36 -14.69
N ARG A 278 -0.50 5.08 -15.65
CA ARG A 278 -0.03 3.70 -15.93
C ARG A 278 0.80 3.17 -14.76
N VAL A 279 0.70 1.86 -14.49
CA VAL A 279 1.45 1.21 -13.39
C VAL A 279 2.95 1.48 -13.48
N ASP A 280 3.56 1.36 -14.67
CA ASP A 280 5.01 1.59 -14.84
C ASP A 280 5.42 3.00 -14.40
N ASN A 281 4.65 4.00 -14.81
CA ASN A 281 4.90 5.38 -14.45
C ASN A 281 4.61 5.61 -12.95
N PHE A 282 3.52 5.08 -12.42
CA PHE A 282 3.25 5.10 -10.99
C PHE A 282 4.41 4.53 -10.17
N MET A 283 4.96 3.38 -10.59
CA MET A 283 6.08 2.73 -9.89
C MET A 283 7.39 3.50 -10.00
N ALA A 284 7.63 4.24 -11.10
CA ALA A 284 8.81 5.10 -11.21
C ALA A 284 8.83 6.17 -10.11
N TYR A 285 7.68 6.77 -9.79
CA TYR A 285 7.55 7.76 -8.73
C TYR A 285 7.41 7.12 -7.35
N ALA A 286 6.43 6.22 -7.16
CA ALA A 286 6.15 5.56 -5.89
C ALA A 286 7.38 4.79 -5.38
N GLY A 287 8.08 4.07 -6.26
CA GLY A 287 9.30 3.36 -5.90
C GLY A 287 10.40 4.28 -5.38
N CYS A 288 10.56 5.47 -5.97
CA CYS A 288 11.55 6.46 -5.52
C CYS A 288 11.24 7.05 -4.14
N THR A 289 10.01 6.92 -3.66
CA THR A 289 9.57 7.43 -2.35
C THR A 289 9.77 6.41 -1.22
N ILE A 290 10.04 5.14 -1.55
CA ILE A 290 10.25 4.06 -0.58
C ILE A 290 11.41 4.42 0.36
N GLY A 291 11.11 4.44 1.67
CA GLY A 291 12.08 4.77 2.70
C GLY A 291 12.53 6.24 2.74
N LYS A 292 11.83 7.12 2.00
CA LYS A 292 12.09 8.56 1.97
C LYS A 292 11.03 9.43 2.62
N VAL A 293 9.79 8.96 2.58
CA VAL A 293 8.64 9.68 3.13
C VAL A 293 7.71 8.70 3.75
N ASP A 294 7.03 9.14 4.79
CA ASP A 294 6.12 8.26 5.50
C ASP A 294 4.75 8.17 4.80
N MET A 295 4.38 9.18 4.01
CA MET A 295 3.14 9.20 3.24
C MET A 295 3.38 9.74 1.83
N THR A 296 2.75 9.13 0.83
CA THR A 296 2.89 9.51 -0.58
C THR A 296 1.61 9.19 -1.35
N SER A 297 1.31 9.97 -2.38
CA SER A 297 0.24 9.65 -3.35
C SER A 297 0.71 8.70 -4.46
N GLY A 298 2.00 8.34 -4.45
CA GLY A 298 2.67 7.48 -5.43
C GLY A 298 2.93 8.13 -6.80
N HIS A 299 2.26 9.23 -7.12
CA HIS A 299 2.52 10.02 -8.34
C HIS A 299 2.17 11.50 -8.09
N TRP A 300 2.91 12.43 -8.71
CA TRP A 300 2.74 13.87 -8.48
C TRP A 300 1.34 14.37 -8.83
N SER A 301 0.76 13.88 -9.93
CA SER A 301 -0.60 14.26 -10.35
C SER A 301 -1.65 13.83 -9.33
N HIS A 302 -1.47 12.69 -8.66
CA HIS A 302 -2.33 12.25 -7.57
C HIS A 302 -2.17 13.16 -6.34
N GLY A 303 -0.97 13.69 -6.10
CA GLY A 303 -0.72 14.66 -5.03
C GLY A 303 -1.52 15.94 -5.23
N LEU A 304 -1.54 16.46 -6.47
CA LEU A 304 -2.36 17.63 -6.83
C LEU A 304 -3.86 17.35 -6.66
N GLN A 305 -4.34 16.17 -7.08
CA GLN A 305 -5.73 15.77 -6.88
C GLN A 305 -6.10 15.69 -5.39
N LEU A 306 -5.21 15.09 -4.58
CA LEU A 306 -5.39 14.97 -3.14
C LEU A 306 -5.42 16.34 -2.45
N ALA A 307 -4.51 17.23 -2.84
CA ALA A 307 -4.45 18.60 -2.32
C ALA A 307 -5.72 19.39 -2.70
N GLY A 308 -6.14 19.31 -3.96
CA GLY A 308 -7.38 19.93 -4.45
C GLY A 308 -8.62 19.44 -3.70
N LEU A 309 -8.74 18.13 -3.46
CA LEU A 309 -9.83 17.58 -2.64
C LEU A 309 -9.75 18.05 -1.19
N SER A 310 -8.55 18.11 -0.61
CA SER A 310 -8.38 18.51 0.80
C SER A 310 -8.75 19.98 1.06
N LEU A 311 -8.72 20.83 0.03
CA LEU A 311 -9.18 22.22 0.09
C LEU A 311 -10.72 22.37 0.14
N VAL A 312 -11.45 21.33 -0.28
CA VAL A 312 -12.91 21.36 -0.34
C VAL A 312 -13.48 20.87 1.00
N PRO A 313 -14.40 21.59 1.66
CA PRO A 313 -15.03 21.13 2.90
C PRO A 313 -15.67 19.74 2.77
N GLU A 314 -15.66 18.95 3.84
CA GLU A 314 -16.13 17.56 3.80
C GLU A 314 -17.57 17.44 3.28
N VAL A 315 -18.49 18.28 3.76
CA VAL A 315 -19.90 18.30 3.30
C VAL A 315 -20.00 18.43 1.78
N VAL A 316 -19.18 19.30 1.19
CA VAL A 316 -19.15 19.51 -0.26
C VAL A 316 -18.51 18.31 -0.97
N ARG A 317 -17.44 17.73 -0.42
CA ARG A 317 -16.83 16.51 -0.98
C ARG A 317 -17.82 15.35 -1.02
N VAL A 318 -18.53 15.10 0.09
CA VAL A 318 -19.52 14.01 0.21
C VAL A 318 -20.65 14.21 -0.80
N TYR A 319 -21.11 15.44 -0.96
CA TYR A 319 -22.13 15.78 -1.97
C TYR A 319 -21.64 15.49 -3.39
N ILE A 320 -20.45 16.00 -3.77
CA ILE A 320 -19.86 15.79 -5.12
C ILE A 320 -19.64 14.30 -5.40
N PHE A 321 -19.01 13.57 -4.47
CA PHE A 321 -18.80 12.12 -4.64
C PHE A 321 -20.12 11.35 -4.71
N GLY A 322 -21.12 11.78 -3.93
CA GLY A 322 -22.45 11.20 -3.98
C GLY A 322 -23.11 11.37 -5.35
N LEU A 323 -23.01 12.55 -5.96
CA LEU A 323 -23.54 12.80 -7.31
C LEU A 323 -22.84 11.92 -8.36
N ILE A 324 -21.50 11.88 -8.34
CA ILE A 324 -20.71 11.08 -9.28
C ILE A 324 -21.08 9.60 -9.17
N ASN A 325 -21.09 9.05 -7.97
CA ASN A 325 -21.33 7.62 -7.77
C ASN A 325 -22.79 7.23 -8.07
N LYS A 326 -23.77 8.09 -7.78
CA LYS A 326 -25.17 7.87 -8.17
C LYS A 326 -25.34 7.86 -9.70
N LYS A 327 -24.69 8.79 -10.41
CA LYS A 327 -24.70 8.82 -11.88
C LYS A 327 -24.07 7.54 -12.48
N LEU A 328 -22.95 7.08 -11.92
CA LEU A 328 -22.32 5.83 -12.34
C LEU A 328 -23.22 4.61 -12.08
N ARG A 329 -23.90 4.58 -10.92
CA ARG A 329 -24.90 3.53 -10.60
C ARG A 329 -26.02 3.49 -11.64
N GLU A 330 -26.60 4.64 -11.99
CA GLU A 330 -27.66 4.74 -13.00
C GLU A 330 -27.21 4.21 -14.37
N GLN A 331 -26.02 4.61 -14.83
CA GLN A 331 -25.47 4.15 -16.11
C GLN A 331 -25.30 2.62 -16.14
N PHE A 332 -24.88 2.03 -15.02
CA PHE A 332 -24.72 0.59 -14.92
C PHE A 332 -26.07 -0.14 -15.00
N HIS A 333 -27.09 0.33 -14.28
CA HIS A 333 -28.43 -0.26 -14.36
C HIS A 333 -29.00 -0.19 -15.79
N VAL A 334 -28.80 0.93 -16.49
CA VAL A 334 -29.22 1.08 -17.91
C VAL A 334 -28.50 0.07 -18.81
N GLN A 335 -27.18 -0.10 -18.68
CA GLN A 335 -26.44 -1.06 -19.50
C GLN A 335 -26.89 -2.50 -19.27
N ASN A 336 -27.16 -2.90 -18.02
CA ASN A 336 -27.63 -4.24 -17.71
C ASN A 336 -29.06 -4.50 -18.20
N ASN A 337 -29.94 -3.50 -18.13
CA ASN A 337 -31.28 -3.63 -18.68
C ASN A 337 -31.26 -3.77 -20.22
N ASN A 338 -30.32 -3.10 -20.89
CA ASN A 338 -30.13 -3.25 -22.33
C ASN A 338 -29.47 -4.58 -22.74
N LYS A 339 -28.67 -5.22 -21.88
CA LYS A 339 -28.11 -6.56 -22.12
C LYS A 339 -29.12 -7.70 -21.89
N LYS A 340 -30.21 -7.43 -21.18
CA LYS A 340 -31.29 -8.40 -20.91
C LYS A 340 -32.42 -8.35 -21.94
N ARG A 341 -32.40 -7.39 -22.86
CA ARG A 341 -33.29 -7.29 -24.03
C ARG A 341 -32.62 -7.87 -25.26
#